data_AF-A0A7Y5KXY1-F1
#
_entry.id   AF-A0A7Y5KXY1-F1
#
_cell.length_a   1.000
_cell.length_b   1.000
_cell.length_c   1.000
_cell.angle_alpha   90.00
_cell.angle_beta   90.00
_cell.angle_gamma   90.00
#
_symmetry.space_group_name_H-M   'P 1'
#
loop_
_entity.id
_entity.type
_entity.pdbx_description
1 polymer ?
#
loop_
_entity_poly.entity_id
_entity_poly.type
_entity_poly.pdbx_seq_one_letter_code
_entity_poly.pdbx_strand_id
1 'polypeptide(L)'
;MDRLQRTPQGELGAIRDQLRALARKDPADALAALVLGAGWLFWRAERGKNPGLKSAWDAIVFVSTCLSVGYHNVFAVTPAGKAITTFVMTYGPSLAAAALEPTAAERADEAKAAARAQAAIVSRLDAIVAALRRNEIPTR
;
A
#
# COMPACT_ATOMS: atom_id res chain seq x y z
N MET A 1 36.13 15.56 -16.98
CA MET A 1 35.67 15.87 -15.61
C MET A 1 34.16 15.64 -15.54
N ASP A 2 33.72 14.38 -15.50
CA ASP A 2 32.29 14.06 -15.59
C ASP A 2 31.93 12.83 -14.73
N ARG A 3 32.23 12.94 -13.42
CA ARG A 3 32.06 11.82 -12.49
C ARG A 3 31.65 12.25 -11.07
N LEU A 4 30.94 13.38 -10.92
CA LEU A 4 30.60 13.96 -9.61
C LEU A 4 29.14 14.45 -9.46
N GLN A 5 28.16 13.87 -10.18
CA GLN A 5 26.73 14.22 -9.99
C GLN A 5 25.78 13.03 -9.75
N ARG A 6 26.27 11.86 -9.31
CA ARG A 6 25.38 10.86 -8.69
C ARG A 6 25.31 11.12 -7.20
N THR A 7 24.42 12.02 -6.79
CA THR A 7 24.14 12.25 -5.37
C THR A 7 23.38 11.05 -4.79
N PRO A 8 23.68 10.60 -3.55
CA PRO A 8 22.95 9.54 -2.86
C PRO A 8 21.43 9.76 -2.79
N GLN A 9 21.03 11.04 -2.86
CA GLN A 9 19.64 11.49 -2.83
C GLN A 9 18.84 11.08 -4.09
N GLY A 10 19.49 10.99 -5.26
CA GLY A 10 18.83 10.57 -6.51
C GLY A 10 18.53 9.06 -6.54
N GLU A 11 19.44 8.25 -6.02
CA GLU A 11 19.28 6.79 -5.94
C GLU A 11 18.23 6.39 -4.89
N LEU A 12 18.23 7.05 -3.72
CA LEU A 12 17.19 6.87 -2.69
C LEU A 12 15.81 7.30 -3.19
N GLY A 13 15.74 8.40 -3.95
CA GLY A 13 14.50 8.86 -4.58
C GLY A 13 13.95 7.84 -5.57
N ALA A 14 14.80 7.31 -6.44
CA ALA A 14 14.42 6.29 -7.41
C ALA A 14 13.92 4.99 -6.74
N ILE A 15 14.59 4.51 -5.69
CA ILE A 15 14.17 3.33 -4.93
C ILE A 15 12.82 3.59 -4.24
N ARG A 16 12.65 4.75 -3.60
CA ARG A 16 11.39 5.13 -2.96
C ARG A 16 10.24 5.16 -3.97
N ASP A 17 10.47 5.76 -5.13
CA ASP A 17 9.43 5.92 -6.15
C ASP A 17 9.12 4.57 -6.82
N GLN A 18 10.10 3.69 -6.99
CA GLN A 18 9.89 2.29 -7.40
C GLN A 18 9.09 1.51 -6.35
N LEU A 19 9.43 1.61 -5.06
CA LEU A 19 8.68 0.97 -3.97
C LEU A 19 7.22 1.45 -3.93
N ARG A 20 7.00 2.76 -4.11
CA ARG A 20 5.65 3.34 -4.21
C ARG A 20 4.89 2.86 -5.45
N ALA A 21 5.57 2.77 -6.59
CA ALA A 21 4.95 2.30 -7.82
C ALA A 21 4.54 0.82 -7.71
N LEU A 22 5.40 -0.02 -7.13
CA LEU A 22 5.12 -1.44 -6.92
C LEU A 22 3.95 -1.63 -5.95
N ALA A 23 3.97 -0.93 -4.81
CA ALA A 23 2.91 -0.98 -3.81
C ALA A 23 1.55 -0.47 -4.33
N ARG A 24 1.54 0.42 -5.34
CA ARG A 24 0.29 0.96 -5.91
C ARG A 24 -0.29 0.11 -7.03
N LYS A 25 0.55 -0.63 -7.75
CA LYS A 25 0.11 -1.39 -8.93
C LYS A 25 -0.59 -2.68 -8.53
N ASP A 26 0.01 -3.42 -7.61
CA ASP A 26 -0.55 -4.65 -7.06
C ASP A 26 -0.13 -4.82 -5.59
N PRO A 27 -0.88 -4.20 -4.66
CA PRO A 27 -0.52 -4.21 -3.25
C PRO A 27 -0.61 -5.60 -2.62
N ALA A 28 -1.46 -6.50 -3.15
CA ALA A 28 -1.58 -7.87 -2.66
C ALA A 28 -0.33 -8.69 -3.03
N ASP A 29 0.12 -8.60 -4.28
CA ASP A 29 1.37 -9.25 -4.71
C ASP A 29 2.59 -8.67 -3.99
N ALA A 30 2.63 -7.34 -3.81
CA ALA A 30 3.69 -6.68 -3.06
C ALA A 30 3.71 -7.12 -1.58
N LEU A 31 2.54 -7.32 -0.97
CA LEU A 31 2.42 -7.83 0.40
C LEU A 31 2.92 -9.28 0.49
N ALA A 32 2.53 -10.14 -0.44
CA ALA A 32 3.01 -11.53 -0.50
C ALA A 32 4.54 -11.57 -0.68
N ALA A 33 5.09 -10.75 -1.57
CA ALA A 33 6.53 -10.63 -1.78
C ALA A 33 7.25 -10.10 -0.54
N LEU A 34 6.67 -9.12 0.18
CA LEU A 34 7.22 -8.62 1.43
C LEU A 34 7.29 -9.73 2.48
N VAL A 35 6.19 -10.45 2.71
CA VAL A 35 6.11 -11.51 3.73
C VAL A 35 7.07 -12.66 3.42
N LEU A 36 7.06 -13.16 2.19
CA LEU A 36 7.91 -14.28 1.79
C LEU A 36 9.38 -13.87 1.72
N GLY A 37 9.67 -12.71 1.13
CA GLY A 37 11.03 -12.18 0.98
C GLY A 37 11.66 -11.82 2.32
N ALA A 38 10.95 -11.05 3.16
CA ALA A 38 11.44 -10.70 4.49
C ALA A 38 11.49 -11.93 5.41
N GLY A 39 10.54 -12.86 5.32
CA GLY A 39 10.57 -14.13 6.04
C GLY A 39 11.80 -14.97 5.70
N TRP A 40 12.13 -15.08 4.42
CA TRP A 40 13.35 -15.78 3.98
C TRP A 40 14.63 -15.09 4.43
N LEU A 41 14.71 -13.75 4.30
CA LEU A 41 15.85 -12.97 4.77
C LEU A 41 16.02 -13.07 6.29
N PHE A 42 14.92 -13.04 7.03
CA PHE A 42 14.90 -13.20 8.48
C PHE A 42 15.42 -14.58 8.87
N TRP A 43 14.91 -15.65 8.24
CA TRP A 43 15.40 -17.00 8.47
C TRP A 43 16.90 -17.09 8.23
N ARG A 44 17.40 -16.54 7.12
CA ARG A 44 18.84 -16.54 6.81
C ARG A 44 19.67 -15.79 7.85
N ALA A 45 19.17 -14.66 8.36
CA ALA A 45 19.87 -13.86 9.37
C ALA A 45 19.95 -14.56 10.73
N GLU A 46 18.89 -15.28 11.10
CA GLU A 46 18.66 -15.80 12.46
C GLU A 46 18.98 -17.30 12.61
N ARG A 47 19.02 -18.07 11.52
CA ARG A 47 19.27 -19.52 11.55
C ARG A 47 20.59 -19.85 12.25
N GLY A 48 20.52 -20.74 13.24
CA GLY A 48 21.67 -21.18 14.03
C GLY A 48 22.09 -20.21 15.15
N LYS A 49 21.40 -19.08 15.31
CA LYS A 49 21.66 -18.09 16.37
C LYS A 49 20.42 -17.86 17.24
N ASN A 50 19.24 -17.97 16.65
CA ASN A 50 17.97 -17.79 17.34
C ASN A 50 17.43 -19.14 17.83
N PRO A 51 17.38 -19.39 19.14
CA PRO A 51 16.88 -20.65 19.68
C PRO A 51 15.36 -20.82 19.50
N GLY A 52 14.61 -19.73 19.26
CA GLY A 52 13.17 -19.79 18.97
C GLY A 52 12.86 -20.21 17.53
N LEU A 53 13.79 -20.02 16.61
CA LEU A 53 13.58 -20.27 15.18
C LEU A 53 13.90 -21.73 14.82
N LYS A 54 12.89 -22.59 14.74
CA LYS A 54 13.06 -24.03 14.47
C LYS A 54 13.04 -24.36 12.98
N SER A 55 12.32 -23.57 12.19
CA SER A 55 12.09 -23.81 10.77
C SER A 55 12.06 -22.50 9.97
N ALA A 56 12.13 -22.60 8.64
CA ALA A 56 11.92 -21.46 7.74
C ALA A 56 10.47 -20.94 7.81
N TRP A 57 9.51 -21.82 8.12
CA TRP A 57 8.11 -21.43 8.25
C TRP A 57 7.88 -20.54 9.47
N ASP A 58 8.55 -20.80 10.59
CA ASP A 58 8.49 -19.94 11.78
C ASP A 58 8.90 -18.49 11.47
N ALA A 59 9.86 -18.29 10.56
CA ALA A 59 10.27 -16.96 10.11
C ALA A 59 9.19 -16.27 9.28
N ILE A 60 8.56 -17.00 8.35
CA ILE A 60 7.47 -16.46 7.52
C ILE A 60 6.27 -16.10 8.38
N VAL A 61 5.89 -16.99 9.31
CA VAL A 61 4.79 -16.73 10.24
C VAL A 61 5.12 -15.53 11.13
N PHE A 62 6.31 -15.46 11.73
CA PHE A 62 6.73 -14.29 12.51
C PHE A 62 6.66 -12.99 11.70
N VAL A 63 7.21 -12.96 10.48
CA VAL A 63 7.16 -11.77 9.62
C VAL A 63 5.73 -11.39 9.26
N SER A 64 4.84 -12.35 9.03
CA SER A 64 3.43 -12.08 8.77
C SER A 64 2.73 -11.44 9.98
N THR A 65 3.08 -11.85 11.21
CA THR A 65 2.49 -11.23 12.41
C THR A 65 3.02 -9.82 12.63
N CYS A 66 4.23 -9.51 12.16
CA CYS A 66 4.78 -8.15 12.15
C CYS A 66 4.02 -7.17 11.24
N LEU A 67 3.08 -7.63 10.42
CA LEU A 67 2.17 -6.75 9.67
C LEU A 67 1.14 -6.05 10.57
N SER A 68 1.01 -6.47 11.83
CA SER A 68 0.26 -5.75 12.86
C SER A 68 1.06 -5.62 14.15
N VAL A 69 1.05 -6.65 15.00
CA VAL A 69 1.58 -6.60 16.36
C VAL A 69 2.90 -7.35 16.54
N GLY A 70 3.16 -8.38 15.74
CA GLY A 70 4.34 -9.23 15.89
C GLY A 70 4.21 -10.34 16.94
N TYR A 71 2.99 -10.82 17.20
CA TYR A 71 2.79 -11.87 18.22
C TYR A 71 3.26 -13.23 17.70
N HIS A 72 4.44 -13.65 18.15
CA HIS A 72 5.00 -14.97 17.90
C HIS A 72 5.94 -15.34 19.04
N ASN A 73 6.22 -16.62 19.25
CA ASN A 73 7.26 -17.07 20.19
C ASN A 73 8.69 -16.94 19.63
N VAL A 74 8.87 -16.19 18.53
CA VAL A 74 10.15 -16.00 17.83
C VAL A 74 10.36 -14.50 17.69
N PHE A 75 11.52 -14.01 18.12
CA PHE A 75 11.89 -12.61 18.03
C PHE A 75 13.30 -12.47 17.47
N ALA A 76 13.58 -11.36 16.77
CA ALA A 76 14.90 -11.09 16.22
C ALA A 76 15.98 -10.99 17.31
N VAL A 77 17.01 -11.84 17.26
CA VAL A 77 18.15 -11.75 18.17
C VAL A 77 19.36 -11.09 17.52
N THR A 78 19.51 -11.20 16.19
CA THR A 78 20.64 -10.64 15.46
C THR A 78 20.37 -9.19 15.03
N PRO A 79 21.42 -8.36 14.84
CA PRO A 79 21.27 -7.01 14.31
C PRO A 79 20.56 -6.98 12.94
N ALA A 80 20.87 -7.94 12.06
CA ALA A 80 20.24 -8.04 10.75
C ALA A 80 18.76 -8.41 10.85
N GLY A 81 18.41 -9.38 11.70
CA GLY A 81 17.01 -9.73 11.97
C GLY A 81 16.23 -8.54 12.52
N LYS A 82 16.82 -7.77 13.44
CA LYS A 82 16.19 -6.56 14.00
C LYS A 82 15.93 -5.52 12.92
N ALA A 83 16.89 -5.26 12.03
CA ALA A 83 16.71 -4.33 10.93
C ALA A 83 15.57 -4.77 9.98
N ILE A 84 15.50 -6.06 9.65
CA ILE A 84 14.41 -6.62 8.83
C ILE A 84 13.07 -6.44 9.53
N THR A 85 12.97 -6.83 10.81
CA THR A 85 11.74 -6.68 11.60
C THR A 85 11.31 -5.23 11.71
N THR A 86 12.23 -4.29 11.99
CA THR A 86 11.93 -2.85 12.03
C THR A 86 11.37 -2.37 10.70
N PHE A 87 11.97 -2.78 9.57
CA PHE A 87 11.45 -2.41 8.26
C PHE A 87 10.03 -2.96 8.04
N VAL A 88 9.80 -4.24 8.31
CA VAL A 88 8.48 -4.86 8.15
C VAL A 88 7.45 -4.20 9.06
N MET A 89 7.76 -3.92 10.33
CA MET A 89 6.80 -3.27 11.24
C MET A 89 6.54 -1.80 10.90
N THR A 90 7.48 -1.13 10.23
CA THR A 90 7.30 0.28 9.81
C THR A 90 6.42 0.40 8.56
N TYR A 91 6.61 -0.48 7.58
CA TYR A 91 5.96 -0.37 6.26
C TYR A 91 4.88 -1.41 6.01
N GLY A 92 4.97 -2.56 6.66
CA GLY A 92 4.06 -3.70 6.52
C GLY A 92 2.60 -3.36 6.82
N PRO A 93 2.26 -2.68 7.94
CA PRO A 93 0.86 -2.33 8.21
C PRO A 93 0.22 -1.47 7.11
N SER A 94 0.96 -0.50 6.57
CA SER A 94 0.46 0.34 5.48
C SER A 94 0.27 -0.44 4.18
N LEU A 95 1.17 -1.39 3.87
CA LEU A 95 1.05 -2.22 2.69
C LEU A 95 -0.09 -3.24 2.83
N ALA A 96 -0.27 -3.80 4.03
CA ALA A 96 -1.38 -4.70 4.34
C ALA A 96 -2.74 -3.99 4.21
N ALA A 97 -2.84 -2.75 4.68
CA ALA A 97 -4.04 -1.94 4.46
C ALA A 97 -4.28 -1.69 2.97
N ALA A 98 -3.25 -1.29 2.22
CA ALA A 98 -3.36 -1.07 0.78
C ALA A 98 -3.76 -2.33 0.00
N ALA A 99 -3.39 -3.52 0.47
CA ALA A 99 -3.76 -4.79 -0.16
C ALA A 99 -5.26 -5.12 -0.04
N LEU A 100 -5.95 -4.49 0.91
CA LEU A 100 -7.39 -4.64 1.13
C LEU A 100 -8.20 -3.50 0.49
N GLU A 101 -7.54 -2.49 -0.07
CA GLU A 101 -8.21 -1.40 -0.78
C GLU A 101 -8.76 -1.88 -2.14
N PRO A 102 -9.83 -1.23 -2.66
CA PRO A 102 -10.37 -1.58 -3.96
C PRO A 102 -9.31 -1.47 -5.06
N THR A 103 -9.32 -2.46 -5.95
CA THR A 103 -8.43 -2.54 -7.11
C THR A 103 -8.59 -1.30 -7.99
N ALA A 104 -7.60 -1.03 -8.84
CA ALA A 104 -7.69 0.08 -9.79
C ALA A 104 -8.90 -0.06 -10.73
N ALA A 105 -9.31 -1.30 -11.04
CA ALA A 105 -10.50 -1.58 -11.84
C ALA A 105 -11.79 -1.19 -11.09
N GLU A 106 -11.94 -1.63 -9.85
CA GLU A 106 -13.10 -1.31 -9.01
C GLU A 106 -13.23 0.20 -8.79
N ARG A 107 -12.13 0.90 -8.49
CA ARG A 107 -12.11 2.36 -8.37
C ARG A 107 -12.48 3.07 -9.68
N ALA A 108 -12.04 2.55 -10.81
CA ALA A 108 -12.39 3.12 -12.12
C ALA A 108 -13.88 2.94 -12.41
N ASP A 109 -14.47 1.82 -12.03
CA ASP A 109 -15.90 1.56 -12.23
C ASP A 109 -16.77 2.39 -11.27
N GLU A 110 -16.36 2.54 -10.01
CA GLU A 110 -16.97 3.49 -9.07
C GLU A 110 -16.90 4.92 -9.60
N ALA A 111 -15.75 5.36 -10.11
CA ALA A 111 -15.59 6.69 -10.68
C ALA A 111 -16.50 6.92 -11.90
N LYS A 112 -16.65 5.91 -12.77
CA LYS A 112 -17.61 5.98 -13.90
C LYS A 112 -19.05 6.04 -13.40
N ALA A 113 -19.41 5.26 -12.38
CA ALA A 113 -20.75 5.28 -11.80
C ALA A 113 -21.06 6.66 -11.18
N ALA A 114 -20.10 7.21 -10.43
CA ALA A 114 -20.20 8.56 -9.86
C ALA A 114 -20.35 9.63 -10.95
N ALA A 115 -19.56 9.56 -12.03
CA ALA A 115 -19.66 10.50 -13.15
C ALA A 115 -21.04 10.44 -13.84
N ARG A 116 -21.60 9.23 -14.02
CA ARG A 116 -22.97 9.07 -14.56
C ARG A 116 -24.01 9.66 -13.63
N ALA A 117 -23.89 9.43 -12.32
CA ALA A 117 -24.80 10.00 -11.33
C ALA A 117 -24.74 11.54 -11.34
N GLN A 118 -23.53 12.12 -11.39
CA GLN A 118 -23.32 13.56 -11.48
C GLN A 118 -23.93 14.15 -12.76
N ALA A 119 -23.71 13.52 -13.91
CA ALA A 119 -24.31 13.95 -15.17
C ALA A 119 -25.86 13.95 -15.11
N ALA A 120 -26.44 12.91 -14.49
CA ALA A 120 -27.88 12.85 -14.28
C ALA A 120 -28.37 13.97 -13.35
N ILE A 121 -27.66 14.25 -12.25
CA ILE A 121 -27.99 15.34 -11.32
C ILE A 121 -27.97 16.69 -12.05
N VAL A 122 -26.90 16.99 -12.80
CA VAL A 122 -26.77 18.24 -13.55
C VAL A 122 -27.92 18.39 -14.56
N SER A 123 -28.24 17.34 -15.31
CA SER A 123 -29.37 17.36 -16.25
C SER A 123 -30.71 17.65 -15.56
N ARG A 124 -30.93 17.13 -14.35
CA ARG A 124 -32.14 17.43 -13.57
C ARG A 124 -32.16 18.87 -13.07
N LEU A 125 -31.02 19.40 -12.63
CA LEU A 125 -30.90 20.80 -12.20
C LEU A 125 -31.19 21.75 -13.37
N ASP A 126 -30.66 21.48 -14.56
CA ASP A 126 -30.95 22.27 -15.76
C ASP A 126 -32.45 22.27 -16.09
N ALA A 127 -33.11 21.12 -15.98
CA ALA A 127 -34.55 21.00 -16.20
C ALA A 127 -35.36 21.82 -15.17
N ILE A 128 -34.95 21.82 -13.90
CA ILE A 128 -35.58 22.61 -12.83
C ILE A 128 -35.39 24.10 -13.10
N VAL A 129 -34.18 24.55 -13.43
CA VAL A 129 -33.91 25.96 -13.75
C VAL A 129 -34.76 26.41 -14.94
N ALA A 130 -34.87 25.58 -15.98
CA ALA A 130 -35.73 25.89 -17.12
C ALA A 130 -37.22 25.98 -16.73
N ALA A 131 -37.69 25.13 -15.82
CA ALA A 131 -39.07 25.19 -15.32
C ALA A 131 -39.33 26.46 -14.47
N LEU A 132 -38.38 26.83 -13.61
CA LEU A 132 -38.49 28.04 -12.79
C LEU A 132 -38.53 29.31 -13.65
N ARG A 133 -37.66 29.42 -14.67
CA ARG A 133 -37.68 30.55 -15.62
C ARG A 133 -39.00 30.68 -16.38
N ARG A 134 -39.66 29.56 -16.69
CA ARG A 134 -41.00 29.58 -17.32
C ARG A 134 -42.11 30.02 -16.36
N ASN A 135 -41.89 29.90 -15.05
CA ASN A 135 -42.84 30.22 -13.99
C ASN A 135 -42.56 31.57 -13.30
N GLU A 136 -41.57 32.34 -13.74
CA GLU A 136 -41.46 33.75 -13.35
C GLU A 136 -42.69 34.48 -13.90
N ILE A 137 -43.67 34.69 -13.02
CA ILE A 137 -44.87 35.50 -13.26
C ILE A 137 -44.38 36.92 -13.58
N PRO A 138 -44.84 37.56 -14.68
CA PRO A 138 -44.51 38.95 -14.93
C PRO A 138 -45.06 39.79 -13.78
N THR A 139 -44.18 40.29 -12.92
CA THR A 139 -44.53 41.34 -11.96
C THR A 139 -44.93 42.57 -12.78
N ARG A 140 -46.23 42.87 -12.76
CA ARG A 140 -46.81 44.13 -13.25
C ARG A 140 -46.20 45.32 -12.53
#